data_AF-A0A1E7X5N5-F1
#
_entry.id   AF-A0A1E7X5N5-F1
#
_cell.length_a   1.000
_cell.length_b   1.000
_cell.length_c   1.000
_cell.angle_alpha   90.00
_cell.angle_beta   90.00
_cell.angle_gamma   90.00
#
_symmetry.space_group_name_H-M   'P 1'
#
loop_
_entity.id
_entity.type
_entity.pdbx_description
1 polymer ?
#
loop_
_entity_poly.entity_id
_entity_poly.type
_entity_poly.pdbx_seq_one_letter_code
_entity_poly.pdbx_strand_id
1 'polypeptide(L)'
;MPEFSWEPLDFLDALGVVPVGEEYGISYGYSVERSPLNLALTIWPMAGDVELAIRCDGVAEPVILLNLLGSPGARIVNGKDGKFIEFAAANLFTGRYDITRPAPYGFRLRLEPSWQVTAFSFDV
;
A
#
# COMPACT_ATOMS: atom_id res chain seq x y z
N MET A 1 -16.57 9.93 -5.40
CA MET A 1 -16.09 8.53 -5.33
C MET A 1 -15.99 8.14 -3.87
N PRO A 2 -16.17 6.87 -3.49
CA PRO A 2 -15.89 6.44 -2.12
C PRO A 2 -14.42 6.69 -1.78
N GLU A 3 -14.13 7.08 -0.54
CA GLU A 3 -12.77 7.24 -0.02
C GLU A 3 -11.99 5.91 -0.09
N PHE A 4 -10.66 6.02 -0.20
CA PHE A 4 -9.75 4.87 -0.09
C PHE A 4 -10.06 4.12 1.22
N SER A 5 -10.36 2.83 1.14
CA SER A 5 -10.68 2.03 2.32
C SER A 5 -9.45 1.26 2.80
N TRP A 6 -8.96 1.57 3.99
CA TRP A 6 -7.92 0.80 4.70
C TRP A 6 -8.11 0.93 6.21
N GLU A 7 -7.43 0.06 6.97
CA GLU A 7 -7.38 0.12 8.43
C GLU A 7 -5.99 0.58 8.89
N PRO A 8 -5.84 1.79 9.45
CA PRO A 8 -4.54 2.32 9.87
C PRO A 8 -3.80 1.44 10.89
N LEU A 9 -4.51 0.79 11.81
CA LEU A 9 -3.89 -0.08 12.80
C LEU A 9 -3.31 -1.35 12.17
N ASP A 10 -3.97 -1.89 11.16
CA ASP A 10 -3.46 -3.03 10.41
C ASP A 10 -2.20 -2.67 9.61
N PHE A 11 -2.13 -1.43 9.10
CA PHE A 11 -0.93 -0.91 8.43
C PHE A 11 0.25 -0.73 9.40
N LEU A 12 -0.01 -0.23 10.61
CA LEU A 12 1.00 -0.17 11.67
C LEU A 12 1.54 -1.57 12.01
N ASP A 13 0.66 -2.56 12.13
CA ASP A 13 1.03 -3.96 12.40
C ASP A 13 1.80 -4.63 11.23
N ALA A 14 1.57 -4.18 9.99
CA ALA A 14 2.28 -4.68 8.81
C ALA A 14 3.62 -3.98 8.54
N LEU A 15 3.70 -2.67 8.76
CA LEU A 15 4.86 -1.85 8.43
C LEU A 15 5.76 -1.58 9.64
N GLY A 16 5.23 -1.73 10.86
CA GLY A 16 5.94 -1.45 12.10
C GLY A 16 6.18 0.04 12.37
N VAL A 17 5.53 0.93 11.62
CA VAL A 17 5.71 2.38 11.70
C VAL A 17 4.36 3.10 11.74
N VAL A 18 4.31 4.18 12.53
CA VAL A 18 3.15 5.06 12.61
C VAL A 18 3.18 6.02 11.41
N PRO A 19 2.06 6.23 10.70
CA PRO A 19 2.04 7.18 9.61
C PRO A 19 2.23 8.61 10.11
N VAL A 20 2.94 9.41 9.34
CA VAL A 20 2.94 10.88 9.45
C VAL A 20 1.80 11.38 8.58
N GLY A 21 0.78 11.95 9.20
CA GLY A 21 -0.34 12.59 8.51
C GLY A 21 -0.07 14.07 8.24
N GLU A 22 -0.53 14.58 7.10
CA GLU A 22 -0.64 16.02 6.87
C GLU A 22 -1.83 16.64 7.61
N GLU A 23 -1.85 17.97 7.73
CA GLU A 23 -2.97 18.70 8.31
C GLU A 23 -4.29 18.32 7.60
N TYR A 24 -5.37 18.18 8.36
CA TYR A 24 -6.69 17.75 7.87
C TYR A 24 -6.75 16.34 7.27
N GLY A 25 -5.72 15.50 7.40
CA GLY A 25 -5.75 14.11 6.91
C GLY A 25 -5.75 14.00 5.38
N ILE A 26 -5.16 15.00 4.69
CA ILE A 26 -5.05 15.04 3.23
C ILE A 26 -4.24 13.85 2.71
N SER A 27 -3.17 13.50 3.42
CA SER A 27 -2.32 12.37 3.12
C SER A 27 -1.77 11.71 4.38
N TYR A 28 -1.42 10.43 4.24
CA TYR A 28 -0.75 9.62 5.25
C TYR A 28 0.51 9.00 4.65
N GLY A 29 1.68 9.35 5.20
CA GLY A 29 2.98 8.84 4.78
C GLY A 29 3.55 7.82 5.76
N TYR A 30 3.99 6.66 5.25
CA TYR A 30 4.70 5.64 6.00
C TYR A 30 6.13 5.56 5.46
N SER A 31 7.12 5.65 6.34
CA SER A 31 8.54 5.49 5.99
C SER A 31 9.14 4.31 6.73
N VAL A 32 9.69 3.33 6.02
CA VAL A 32 10.41 2.21 6.61
C VAL A 32 11.85 2.24 6.11
N GLU A 33 12.81 2.21 7.04
CA GLU A 33 14.24 2.27 6.75
C GLU A 33 14.91 0.93 7.07
N ARG A 34 15.61 0.35 6.08
CA ARG A 34 16.47 -0.81 6.22
C ARG A 34 17.64 -0.68 5.27
N SER A 35 18.70 -0.01 5.73
CA SER A 35 19.87 0.30 4.90
C SER A 35 20.35 -0.93 4.10
N PRO A 36 20.58 -0.76 2.78
CA PRO A 36 20.58 0.50 2.04
C PRO A 36 19.20 0.94 1.51
N LEU A 37 18.12 0.23 1.83
CA LEU A 37 16.79 0.49 1.29
C LEU A 37 15.94 1.40 2.18
N ASN A 38 15.18 2.28 1.55
CA ASN A 38 14.12 3.06 2.18
C ASN A 38 12.81 2.86 1.40
N LEU A 39 11.71 2.59 2.10
CA LEU A 39 10.37 2.52 1.56
C LEU A 39 9.63 3.78 2.00
N ALA A 40 9.08 4.51 1.04
CA ALA A 40 8.07 5.53 1.26
C ALA A 40 6.74 5.08 0.66
N LEU A 41 5.68 5.06 1.46
CA LEU A 41 4.32 4.79 1.04
C LEU A 41 3.44 5.99 1.41
N THR A 42 2.83 6.63 0.43
CA THR A 42 1.94 7.77 0.64
C THR A 42 0.53 7.41 0.16
N ILE A 43 -0.46 7.72 0.98
CA ILE A 43 -1.87 7.47 0.70
C ILE A 43 -2.61 8.81 0.71
N TRP A 44 -3.35 9.13 -0.35
CA TRP A 44 -4.26 10.27 -0.45
C TRP A 44 -5.71 9.78 -0.41
N PRO A 45 -6.34 9.75 0.77
CA PRO A 45 -7.59 9.00 1.02
C PRO A 45 -8.77 9.49 0.19
N MET A 46 -8.85 10.81 0.05
CA MET A 46 -9.94 11.50 -0.64
C MET A 46 -9.86 11.31 -2.16
N ALA A 47 -8.64 11.16 -2.69
CA ALA A 47 -8.40 10.91 -4.11
C ALA A 47 -8.45 9.42 -4.46
N GLY A 48 -8.20 8.54 -3.49
CA GLY A 48 -7.96 7.12 -3.76
C GLY A 48 -6.53 6.85 -4.25
N ASP A 49 -5.63 7.82 -4.18
CA ASP A 49 -4.30 7.69 -4.77
C ASP A 49 -3.33 7.08 -3.77
N VAL A 50 -2.44 6.23 -4.28
CA VAL A 50 -1.36 5.59 -3.52
C VAL A 50 -0.06 5.71 -4.30
N GLU A 51 0.97 6.24 -3.67
CA GLU A 51 2.34 6.20 -4.17
C GLU A 51 3.17 5.26 -3.29
N LEU A 52 3.87 4.32 -3.92
CA LEU A 52 4.84 3.45 -3.28
C LEU A 52 6.17 3.63 -3.97
N ALA A 53 7.19 3.97 -3.19
CA ALA A 53 8.53 4.15 -3.71
C ALA A 53 9.56 3.46 -2.82
N ILE A 54 10.43 2.66 -3.43
CA ILE A 54 11.60 2.06 -2.77
C ILE A 54 12.84 2.72 -3.34
N ARG A 55 13.69 3.24 -2.46
CA ARG A 55 14.97 3.88 -2.78
C ARG A 55 16.11 3.05 -2.24
N CYS A 56 17.28 3.24 -2.85
CA CYS A 56 18.52 2.66 -2.38
C CYS A 56 19.53 3.79 -2.18
N ASP A 57 20.23 3.79 -1.04
CA ASP A 57 21.28 4.76 -0.74
C ASP A 57 22.30 4.83 -1.90
N GLY A 58 22.64 6.06 -2.31
CA GLY A 58 23.55 6.30 -3.43
C GLY A 58 22.93 6.23 -4.83
N VAL A 59 21.63 5.90 -4.95
CA VAL A 59 20.88 5.96 -6.21
C VAL A 59 19.95 7.18 -6.17
N ALA A 60 20.03 8.04 -7.19
CA ALA A 60 19.25 9.28 -7.24
C ALA A 60 17.75 9.04 -7.42
N GLU A 61 17.39 8.07 -8.26
CA GLU A 61 16.01 7.72 -8.57
C GLU A 61 15.53 6.52 -7.72
N PRO A 62 14.22 6.39 -7.44
CA PRO A 62 13.67 5.18 -6.83
C PRO A 62 13.99 3.94 -7.68
N VAL A 63 14.39 2.86 -7.02
CA VAL A 63 14.56 1.55 -7.68
C VAL A 63 13.22 0.94 -8.05
N ILE A 64 12.17 1.27 -7.28
CA ILE A 64 10.78 0.93 -7.58
C ILE A 64 9.95 2.18 -7.32
N LEU A 65 9.09 2.55 -8.26
CA LEU A 65 8.07 3.59 -8.11
C LEU A 65 6.76 3.08 -8.70
N LEU A 66 5.71 3.05 -7.88
CA LEU A 66 4.36 2.67 -8.27
C LEU A 66 3.39 3.76 -7.87
N ASN A 67 2.58 4.20 -8.83
CA ASN A 67 1.50 5.15 -8.63
C ASN A 67 0.19 4.50 -9.01
N LEU A 68 -0.70 4.36 -8.04
CA LEU A 68 -2.01 3.79 -8.22
C LEU A 68 -3.06 4.88 -8.00
N LEU A 69 -3.71 5.29 -9.07
CA LEU A 69 -4.66 6.40 -9.05
C LEU A 69 -6.09 5.89 -8.89
N GLY A 70 -6.89 6.49 -8.01
CA GLY A 70 -8.29 6.09 -7.78
C GLY A 70 -8.43 4.63 -7.35
N SER A 71 -7.50 4.13 -6.54
CA SER A 71 -7.62 2.84 -5.87
C SER A 71 -8.80 2.85 -4.91
N PRO A 72 -9.57 1.75 -4.83
CA PRO A 72 -10.72 1.68 -3.96
C PRO A 72 -10.32 1.30 -2.52
N GLY A 73 -9.11 0.80 -2.29
CA GLY A 73 -8.63 0.46 -0.96
C GLY A 73 -7.50 -0.56 -0.93
N ALA A 74 -7.10 -0.86 0.30
CA ALA A 74 -6.11 -1.87 0.60
C ALA A 74 -6.47 -2.66 1.86
N ARG A 75 -5.95 -3.88 1.95
CA ARG A 75 -6.16 -4.77 3.09
C ARG A 75 -4.89 -5.49 3.48
N ILE A 76 -4.80 -5.92 4.73
CA ILE A 76 -3.76 -6.83 5.18
C ILE A 76 -4.20 -8.27 4.98
N VAL A 77 -3.30 -9.08 4.43
CA VAL A 77 -3.49 -10.53 4.31
C VAL A 77 -2.40 -11.22 5.12
N ASN A 78 -2.83 -12.07 6.05
CA ASN A 78 -1.97 -12.95 6.82
C ASN A 78 -2.04 -14.35 6.20
N GLY A 79 -1.11 -14.64 5.29
CA GLY A 79 -1.00 -15.93 4.62
C GLY A 79 0.06 -16.84 5.25
N LYS A 80 0.15 -18.08 4.77
CA LYS A 80 1.25 -18.99 5.14
C LYS A 80 2.62 -18.42 4.76
N ASP A 81 2.67 -17.64 3.69
CA ASP A 81 3.89 -17.01 3.17
C ASP A 81 4.21 -15.68 3.87
N GLY A 82 3.50 -15.34 4.94
CA GLY A 82 3.71 -14.13 5.73
C GLY A 82 2.61 -13.09 5.56
N LYS A 83 2.87 -11.91 6.11
CA LYS A 83 1.96 -10.76 6.15
C LYS A 83 2.28 -9.82 4.99
N PHE A 84 1.26 -9.44 4.23
CA PHE A 84 1.41 -8.49 3.12
C PHE A 84 0.20 -7.57 2.98
N ILE A 85 0.44 -6.39 2.41
CA ILE A 85 -0.59 -5.41 2.08
C ILE A 85 -1.02 -5.64 0.63
N GLU A 86 -2.30 -5.90 0.40
CA GLU A 86 -2.90 -5.96 -0.94
C GLU A 86 -3.57 -4.64 -1.26
N PHE A 87 -3.10 -3.98 -2.32
CA PHE A 87 -3.73 -2.80 -2.89
C PHE A 87 -4.56 -3.21 -4.11
N ALA A 88 -5.84 -2.87 -4.09
CA ALA A 88 -6.76 -3.15 -5.18
C ALA A 88 -6.47 -2.21 -6.36
N ALA A 89 -6.43 -2.72 -7.60
CA ALA A 89 -6.28 -1.83 -8.76
C ALA A 89 -7.43 -0.81 -8.89
N ALA A 90 -7.17 0.26 -9.65
CA ALA A 90 -8.13 1.34 -9.90
C ALA A 90 -9.44 0.83 -10.54
N ASN A 91 -10.55 1.50 -10.25
CA ASN A 91 -11.87 1.30 -10.91
C ASN A 91 -12.45 -0.12 -10.80
N LEU A 92 -12.01 -0.93 -9.83
CA LEU A 92 -12.49 -2.31 -9.66
C LEU A 92 -13.90 -2.43 -9.07
N PHE A 93 -14.36 -1.43 -8.33
CA PHE A 93 -15.63 -1.47 -7.61
C PHE A 93 -16.47 -0.22 -7.93
N THR A 94 -17.78 -0.40 -8.07
CA THR A 94 -18.75 0.69 -8.30
C THR A 94 -19.28 1.29 -6.99
N GLY A 95 -18.87 0.76 -5.84
CA GLY A 95 -19.26 1.19 -4.49
C GLY A 95 -18.09 1.13 -3.51
N ARG A 96 -18.36 1.27 -2.21
CA ARG A 96 -17.32 1.21 -1.18
C ARG A 96 -16.66 -0.17 -1.18
N TYR A 97 -15.32 -0.18 -1.22
CA TYR A 97 -14.56 -1.42 -1.10
C TYR A 97 -14.73 -2.03 0.28
N ASP A 98 -15.05 -3.31 0.31
CA ASP A 98 -15.06 -4.11 1.53
C ASP A 98 -13.69 -4.77 1.68
N ILE A 99 -12.88 -4.25 2.60
CA ILE A 99 -11.52 -4.72 2.86
C ILE A 99 -11.46 -6.18 3.35
N THR A 100 -12.60 -6.77 3.74
CA THR A 100 -12.67 -8.21 4.09
C THR A 100 -12.67 -9.11 2.85
N ARG A 101 -12.98 -8.56 1.67
CA ARG A 101 -13.03 -9.30 0.39
C ARG A 101 -11.77 -9.08 -0.45
N PRO A 102 -11.27 -10.11 -1.15
CA PRO A 102 -10.16 -9.94 -2.08
C PRO A 102 -10.57 -9.05 -3.25
N ALA A 103 -9.71 -8.10 -3.61
CA ALA A 103 -9.74 -7.52 -4.95
C ALA A 103 -9.35 -8.59 -5.99
N PRO A 104 -9.93 -8.56 -7.20
CA PRO A 104 -9.59 -9.53 -8.25
C PRO A 104 -8.15 -9.42 -8.74
N TYR A 105 -7.56 -8.23 -8.75
CA TYR A 105 -6.15 -8.02 -9.08
C TYR A 105 -5.61 -6.70 -8.49
N GLY A 106 -4.28 -6.59 -8.45
CA GLY A 106 -3.60 -5.44 -7.87
C GLY A 106 -2.13 -5.70 -7.60
N PHE A 107 -1.58 -5.03 -6.58
CA PHE A 107 -0.21 -5.28 -6.12
C PHE A 107 -0.14 -5.59 -4.63
N ARG A 108 0.89 -6.33 -4.25
CA ARG A 108 1.22 -6.73 -2.88
C ARG A 108 2.52 -6.11 -2.46
N LEU A 109 2.53 -5.53 -1.26
CA LEU A 109 3.74 -5.14 -0.56
C LEU A 109 3.97 -6.09 0.62
N ARG A 110 5.16 -6.71 0.67
CA ARG A 110 5.62 -7.51 1.80
C ARG A 110 6.96 -6.98 2.26
N LEU A 111 7.16 -6.82 3.58
CA LEU A 111 8.45 -6.38 4.14
C LEU A 111 9.23 -7.48 4.86
N GLU A 112 8.55 -8.55 5.28
CA GLU A 112 9.17 -9.68 6.00
C GLU A 112 8.93 -11.01 5.27
N PRO A 113 9.95 -11.89 5.16
CA PRO A 113 11.34 -11.71 5.61
C PRO A 113 12.19 -10.80 4.69
N SER A 114 11.64 -10.39 3.55
CA SER A 114 12.30 -9.54 2.58
C SER A 114 11.31 -8.61 1.90
N TRP A 115 11.82 -7.48 1.42
CA TRP A 115 11.03 -6.49 0.72
C TRP A 115 10.64 -7.00 -0.66
N GLN A 116 9.35 -7.08 -0.92
CA GLN A 116 8.81 -7.54 -2.18
C GLN A 116 7.61 -6.71 -2.57
N VAL A 117 7.60 -6.35 -3.86
CA VAL A 117 6.46 -5.75 -4.54
C VAL A 117 6.09 -6.70 -5.67
N THR A 118 4.87 -7.23 -5.64
CA THR A 118 4.42 -8.24 -6.62
C THR A 118 3.03 -7.91 -7.13
N ALA A 119 2.81 -8.05 -8.44
CA ALA A 119 1.46 -8.03 -8.99
C ALA A 119 0.73 -9.33 -8.63
N PHE A 120 -0.59 -9.27 -8.44
CA PHE A 120 -1.42 -10.44 -8.26
C PHE A 120 -2.70 -10.35 -9.09
N SER A 121 -3.23 -11.51 -9.43
CA SER A 121 -4.57 -11.70 -9.99
C SER A 121 -5.14 -12.99 -9.43
N PHE A 122 -6.42 -12.98 -9.09
CA PHE A 122 -7.18 -14.18 -8.75
C PHE A 122 -8.11 -14.51 -9.92
N ASP A 123 -8.32 -15.79 -10.18
CA ASP A 123 -9.39 -16.24 -11.06
C ASP A 123 -10.72 -15.95 -10.34
N VAL A 124 -11.53 -15.06 -10.92
CA VAL A 124 -12.82 -14.59 -10.38
C VAL A 124 -13.97 -15.28 -11.07
#